data_AF-A0A7C3KRI1-F1
#
_entry.id   AF-A0A7C3KRI1-F1
#
_cell.length_a   1.000
_cell.length_b   1.000
_cell.length_c   1.000
_cell.angle_alpha   90.00
_cell.angle_beta   90.00
_cell.angle_gamma   90.00
#
_symmetry.space_group_name_H-M   'P 1'
#
loop_
_entity.id
_entity.type
_entity.pdbx_description
1 polymer ?
#
loop_
_entity_poly.entity_id
_entity_poly.type
_entity_poly.pdbx_seq_one_letter_code
_entity_poly.pdbx_strand_id
1 'polypeptide(L)'
;MSGSKSFEYVLIPRKKGNYTIRPEPFSYFDIKKKDYVTFTAPEIQVIAGEGAASDEDGNTASGPENGGSVWSSPGIYFVIGLPLLALIIFLAVRKRKPAPPAPEPPQPSPQLGHHEQAVHAASPPQRKKTGTGFLELAAEYLMQGQNMKFYDALLKGFYNYLSGKLNIEKAEISRENIREALESRKFPKERTDELIHILDTCEMAKYAHLPAHDSDKRMMALARELVLELERLG
;
A
#
# COMPACT_ATOMS: atom_id res chain seq x y z
N MET A 1 20.36 -8.99 -21.18
CA MET A 1 20.70 -7.74 -20.47
C MET A 1 20.76 -8.05 -18.99
N SER A 2 21.94 -7.97 -18.39
CA SER A 2 22.11 -8.05 -16.93
C SER A 2 22.29 -6.64 -16.38
N GLY A 3 21.71 -6.38 -15.22
CA GLY A 3 21.86 -5.14 -14.47
C GLY A 3 21.85 -5.48 -12.99
N SER A 4 22.60 -4.72 -12.19
CA SER A 4 22.59 -4.84 -10.73
C SER A 4 22.13 -3.50 -10.13
N LYS A 5 21.43 -3.56 -9.00
CA LYS A 5 21.00 -2.39 -8.25
C LYS A 5 21.40 -2.62 -6.79
N SER A 6 22.26 -1.76 -6.26
CA SER A 6 22.72 -1.80 -4.87
C SER A 6 22.13 -0.63 -4.10
N PHE A 7 21.80 -0.86 -2.83
CA PHE A 7 21.35 0.17 -1.91
C PHE A 7 22.17 0.09 -0.64
N GLU A 8 22.50 1.25 -0.07
CA GLU A 8 23.27 1.37 1.16
C GLU A 8 22.45 2.17 2.17
N TYR A 9 22.36 1.65 3.40
CA TYR A 9 21.59 2.25 4.48
C TYR A 9 22.42 2.27 5.74
N VAL A 10 22.55 3.45 6.37
CA VAL A 10 23.28 3.61 7.63
C VAL A 10 22.31 3.44 8.80
N LEU A 11 22.62 2.50 9.68
CA LEU A 11 21.86 2.25 10.91
C LEU A 11 22.66 2.76 12.10
N ILE A 12 22.12 3.72 12.84
CA ILE A 12 22.75 4.27 14.05
C ILE A 12 21.93 3.85 15.27
N PRO A 13 22.39 2.86 16.05
CA PRO A 13 21.69 2.43 17.26
C PRO A 13 21.74 3.54 18.32
N ARG A 14 20.59 3.83 18.94
CA ARG A 14 20.45 4.87 19.97
C ARG A 14 20.70 4.36 21.39
N LYS A 15 20.68 3.04 21.57
CA LYS A 15 20.95 2.35 22.84
C LYS A 15 21.74 1.08 22.55
N LYS A 16 22.46 0.60 23.55
CA LYS A 16 23.09 -0.73 23.49
C LYS A 16 22.03 -1.82 23.51
N GLY A 17 22.30 -2.91 22.80
CA GLY A 17 21.43 -4.08 22.79
C GLY A 17 21.51 -4.87 21.49
N ASN A 18 20.79 -5.99 21.48
CA ASN A 18 20.64 -6.84 20.30
C ASN A 18 19.42 -6.36 19.50
N TYR A 19 19.65 -6.02 18.25
CA TYR A 19 18.64 -5.57 17.31
C TYR A 19 18.44 -6.61 16.22
N THR A 20 17.19 -6.86 15.89
CA THR A 20 16.83 -7.74 14.79
C THR A 20 16.28 -6.89 13.65
N ILE A 21 17.00 -6.88 12.52
CA ILE A 21 16.49 -6.33 11.28
C ILE A 21 15.53 -7.36 10.71
N ARG A 22 14.25 -6.98 10.65
CA ARG A 22 13.19 -7.88 10.20
C ARG A 22 13.40 -8.25 8.72
N PRO A 23 13.03 -9.49 8.33
CA PRO A 23 12.94 -9.87 6.93
C PRO A 23 12.06 -8.89 6.14
N GLU A 24 12.63 -8.23 5.15
CA GLU A 24 11.90 -7.30 4.29
C GLU A 24 11.66 -7.95 2.92
N PRO A 25 10.40 -8.06 2.46
CA PRO A 25 10.10 -8.56 1.12
C PRO A 25 10.35 -7.48 0.07
N PHE A 26 11.01 -7.86 -1.02
CA PHE A 26 11.09 -7.05 -2.23
C PHE A 26 10.63 -7.85 -3.45
N SER A 27 9.88 -7.20 -4.32
CA SER A 27 9.41 -7.79 -5.58
C SER A 27 10.26 -7.31 -6.74
N TYR A 28 10.64 -8.24 -7.61
CA TYR A 28 11.35 -7.96 -8.85
C TYR A 28 10.68 -8.70 -10.02
N PHE A 29 10.81 -8.17 -11.23
CA PHE A 29 10.24 -8.79 -12.42
C PHE A 29 11.20 -9.85 -12.98
N ASP A 30 10.77 -11.12 -13.01
CA ASP A 30 11.55 -12.22 -13.61
C ASP A 30 11.23 -12.33 -15.10
N ILE A 31 12.20 -11.99 -15.95
CA ILE A 31 12.07 -11.95 -17.41
C ILE A 31 11.73 -13.33 -18.00
N LYS A 32 12.22 -14.42 -17.40
CA LYS A 32 11.97 -15.78 -17.91
C LYS A 32 10.56 -16.24 -17.58
N LYS A 33 10.05 -15.87 -16.39
CA LYS A 33 8.70 -16.21 -15.94
C LYS A 33 7.65 -15.20 -16.43
N LYS A 34 8.07 -14.03 -16.93
CA LYS A 34 7.21 -12.90 -17.31
C LYS A 34 6.24 -12.51 -16.19
N ASP A 35 6.73 -12.59 -14.95
CA ASP A 35 5.92 -12.40 -13.75
C ASP A 35 6.76 -11.74 -12.63
N TYR A 36 6.09 -11.14 -11.66
CA TYR A 36 6.73 -10.57 -10.48
C TYR A 36 7.01 -11.67 -9.45
N VAL A 37 8.26 -11.74 -8.99
CA VAL A 37 8.72 -12.67 -7.96
C VAL A 37 9.04 -11.88 -6.71
N THR A 38 8.49 -12.30 -5.58
CA THR A 38 8.83 -11.75 -4.26
C THR A 38 9.98 -12.55 -3.66
N PHE A 39 11.04 -11.84 -3.27
CA PHE A 39 12.13 -12.38 -2.48
C PHE A 39 12.09 -11.73 -1.10
N THR A 40 12.25 -12.54 -0.07
CA THR A 40 12.32 -12.06 1.32
C THR A 40 13.77 -12.08 1.77
N ALA A 41 14.30 -10.93 2.15
CA ALA A 41 15.64 -10.85 2.72
C ALA A 41 15.72 -11.67 4.03
N PRO A 42 16.84 -12.37 4.29
CA PRO A 42 17.00 -13.08 5.55
C PRO A 42 17.01 -12.10 6.74
N GLU A 43 16.60 -12.60 7.89
CA GLU A 43 16.73 -11.86 9.15
C GLU A 43 18.22 -11.59 9.46
N ILE A 44 18.54 -10.37 9.89
CA ILE A 44 19.91 -10.00 10.26
C ILE A 44 19.91 -9.55 11.72
N GLN A 45 20.75 -10.18 12.54
CA GLN A 45 20.97 -9.78 13.93
C GLN A 45 22.14 -8.80 13.99
N VAL A 46 21.93 -7.65 14.61
CA VAL A 46 22.93 -6.59 14.80
C VAL A 46 23.11 -6.35 16.29
N ILE A 47 24.34 -6.45 16.78
CA ILE A 47 24.67 -6.17 18.18
C ILE A 47 25.23 -4.75 18.24
N ALA A 48 24.52 -3.85 18.93
CA ALA A 48 24.96 -2.48 19.13
C ALA A 48 25.71 -2.33 20.45
N GLY A 49 27.01 -2.04 20.38
CA GLY A 49 27.85 -1.63 21.50
C GLY A 49 27.95 -0.11 21.64
N GLU A 50 28.43 0.36 22.80
CA GLU A 50 28.80 1.77 23.02
C GLU A 50 30.20 2.00 22.43
N GLY A 51 30.35 2.95 21.51
CA GLY A 51 31.58 3.12 20.74
C GLY A 51 32.74 3.62 21.58
N ALA A 52 33.85 2.89 21.57
CA ALA A 52 35.19 3.46 21.67
C ALA A 52 35.75 3.61 20.25
N ALA A 53 36.51 4.68 20.03
CA ALA A 53 37.21 4.97 18.78
C ALA A 53 38.11 3.79 18.34
N SER A 54 38.36 3.74 17.04
CA SER A 54 39.23 2.82 16.31
C SER A 54 40.53 2.45 17.04
N ASP A 55 40.82 1.15 17.07
CA ASP A 55 42.19 0.62 16.97
C ASP A 55 42.16 -0.58 16.01
N GLU A 56 42.98 -0.49 14.96
CA GLU A 56 43.43 -1.65 14.21
C GLU A 56 44.40 -2.44 15.10
N ASP A 57 44.15 -3.73 15.33
CA ASP A 57 45.23 -4.71 15.37
C ASP A 57 44.73 -6.16 15.23
N GLY A 58 45.59 -6.99 14.65
CA GLY A 58 45.24 -8.30 14.12
C GLY A 58 45.12 -9.46 15.12
N ASN A 59 44.57 -10.54 14.56
CA ASN A 59 44.88 -11.96 14.83
C ASN A 59 43.88 -12.81 15.66
N THR A 60 43.23 -13.73 14.92
CA THR A 60 43.09 -15.19 15.15
C THR A 60 42.06 -15.82 16.11
N ALA A 61 41.26 -16.69 15.48
CA ALA A 61 40.60 -17.95 15.90
C ALA A 61 39.51 -17.88 17.00
N SER A 62 38.44 -18.68 16.98
CA SER A 62 38.26 -20.04 16.45
C SER A 62 36.77 -20.31 16.15
N GLY A 63 36.46 -20.97 15.04
CA GLY A 63 35.14 -21.56 14.83
C GLY A 63 34.96 -22.87 15.62
N PRO A 64 33.73 -23.35 15.82
CA PRO A 64 33.48 -24.75 16.05
C PRO A 64 33.00 -25.39 14.74
N GLU A 65 33.89 -26.15 14.15
CA GLU A 65 33.57 -27.33 13.34
C GLU A 65 32.66 -28.28 14.14
N ASN A 66 31.46 -28.57 13.61
CA ASN A 66 30.72 -29.80 13.90
C ASN A 66 29.75 -30.06 12.76
N GLY A 67 30.27 -30.73 11.72
CA GLY A 67 29.47 -31.32 10.65
C GLY A 67 28.71 -32.53 11.16
N GLY A 68 27.41 -32.33 11.40
CA GLY A 68 26.41 -33.40 11.43
C GLY A 68 25.29 -33.01 10.48
N SER A 69 25.22 -33.66 9.31
CA SER A 69 24.17 -33.40 8.32
C SER A 69 22.81 -33.75 8.91
N VAL A 70 21.99 -32.72 9.16
CA VAL A 70 20.57 -32.82 9.59
C VAL A 70 19.71 -33.68 8.63
N TRP A 71 20.25 -34.02 7.47
CA TRP A 71 19.58 -34.69 6.35
C TRP A 71 19.55 -36.22 6.48
N SER A 72 20.17 -36.79 7.52
CA SER A 72 20.27 -38.26 7.71
C SER A 72 19.33 -38.81 8.78
N SER A 73 18.44 -37.99 9.36
CA SER A 73 17.55 -38.41 10.44
C SER A 73 16.19 -38.88 9.89
N PRO A 74 15.74 -40.13 10.18
CA PRO A 74 14.45 -40.67 9.70
C PRO A 74 13.22 -39.83 10.06
N GLY A 75 13.32 -38.94 11.05
CA GLY A 75 12.24 -38.05 11.49
C GLY A 75 11.97 -36.83 10.59
N ILE A 76 12.90 -36.42 9.71
CA ILE A 76 12.74 -35.20 8.90
C ILE A 76 11.59 -35.32 7.89
N TYR A 77 11.29 -36.55 7.45
CA TYR A 77 10.21 -36.84 6.50
C TYR A 77 8.82 -36.58 7.09
N PHE A 78 8.65 -36.60 8.42
CA PHE A 78 7.37 -36.27 9.04
C PHE A 78 7.07 -34.77 9.03
N VAL A 79 8.11 -33.92 9.08
CA VAL A 79 7.95 -32.45 9.11
C VAL A 79 7.72 -31.88 7.70
N ILE A 80 8.33 -32.49 6.68
CA ILE A 80 8.22 -32.04 5.28
C ILE A 80 7.13 -32.81 4.52
N GLY A 81 6.96 -34.11 4.80
CA GLY A 81 6.03 -34.99 4.08
C GLY A 81 4.56 -34.79 4.44
N LEU A 82 4.26 -34.52 5.72
CA LEU A 82 2.89 -34.33 6.19
C LEU A 82 2.19 -33.07 5.61
N PRO A 83 2.84 -31.90 5.49
CA PRO A 83 2.23 -30.75 4.79
C PRO A 83 2.15 -30.96 3.27
N LEU A 84 3.09 -31.67 2.64
CA LEU A 84 3.03 -32.00 1.21
C LEU A 84 1.89 -32.99 0.88
N LEU A 85 1.70 -34.01 1.73
CA LEU A 85 0.60 -34.97 1.58
C LEU A 85 -0.75 -34.29 1.82
N ALA A 86 -0.86 -33.41 2.82
CA ALA A 86 -2.06 -32.60 3.05
C ALA A 86 -2.35 -31.65 1.86
N LEU A 87 -1.33 -31.06 1.25
CA LEU A 87 -1.47 -30.22 0.05
C LEU A 87 -1.94 -31.03 -1.17
N ILE A 88 -1.41 -32.24 -1.38
CA ILE A 88 -1.84 -33.12 -2.47
C ILE A 88 -3.29 -33.57 -2.27
N ILE A 89 -3.69 -33.95 -1.05
CA ILE A 89 -5.08 -34.29 -0.72
C ILE A 89 -5.99 -33.08 -0.92
N PHE A 90 -5.57 -31.89 -0.48
CA PHE A 90 -6.32 -30.64 -0.65
C PHE A 90 -6.50 -30.27 -2.13
N LEU A 91 -5.47 -30.44 -2.96
CA LEU A 91 -5.55 -30.23 -4.41
C LEU A 91 -6.41 -31.30 -5.10
N ALA A 92 -6.41 -32.54 -4.61
CA ALA A 92 -7.29 -33.60 -5.10
C ALA A 92 -8.78 -33.34 -4.76
N VAL A 93 -9.07 -32.78 -3.57
CA VAL A 93 -10.42 -32.37 -3.17
C VAL A 93 -10.88 -31.12 -3.94
N ARG A 94 -9.99 -30.16 -4.24
CA ARG A 94 -10.30 -28.97 -5.05
C ARG A 94 -10.59 -29.27 -6.54
N LYS A 95 -10.19 -30.44 -7.04
CA LYS A 95 -10.46 -30.87 -8.43
C LYS A 95 -11.81 -31.56 -8.62
N ARG A 96 -12.62 -31.77 -7.58
CA ARG A 96 -14.01 -32.22 -7.75
C ARG A 96 -14.94 -31.01 -7.90
N LYS A 97 -15.16 -30.57 -9.14
CA LYS A 97 -16.26 -29.66 -9.49
C LYS A 97 -17.58 -30.45 -9.48
N PRO A 98 -18.68 -29.95 -8.90
CA PRO A 98 -20.00 -30.56 -9.09
C PRO A 98 -20.41 -30.49 -10.57
N ALA A 99 -21.13 -31.52 -11.04
CA ALA A 99 -21.51 -31.66 -12.45
C ALA A 99 -22.36 -30.47 -12.94
N PRO A 100 -22.13 -29.97 -14.17
CA PRO A 100 -22.91 -28.87 -14.73
C PRO A 100 -24.34 -29.32 -15.08
N PRO A 101 -25.38 -28.48 -14.88
CA PRO A 101 -26.71 -28.73 -15.41
C PRO A 101 -26.71 -28.59 -16.95
N ALA A 102 -27.62 -29.33 -17.60
CA ALA A 102 -27.69 -29.52 -19.06
C ALA A 102 -27.79 -28.21 -19.87
N PRO A 103 -27.33 -28.19 -21.14
CA PRO A 103 -27.23 -26.97 -21.93
C PRO A 103 -28.59 -26.48 -22.43
N GLU A 104 -28.92 -25.23 -22.13
CA GLU A 104 -30.03 -24.48 -22.76
C GLU A 104 -29.62 -23.98 -24.17
N PRO A 105 -30.56 -23.86 -25.12
CA PRO A 105 -30.29 -23.59 -26.54
C PRO A 105 -29.75 -22.16 -26.79
N PRO A 106 -29.07 -21.93 -27.94
CA PRO A 106 -28.29 -20.71 -28.16
C PRO A 106 -29.19 -19.50 -28.41
N GLN A 107 -29.04 -18.47 -27.58
CA GLN A 107 -29.61 -17.14 -27.85
C GLN A 107 -28.61 -16.27 -28.64
N PRO A 108 -29.08 -15.44 -29.60
CA PRO A 108 -28.23 -14.67 -30.49
C PRO A 108 -27.67 -13.40 -29.81
N SER A 109 -26.50 -12.98 -30.27
CA SER A 109 -25.71 -11.84 -29.80
C SER A 109 -26.48 -10.52 -29.71
N PRO A 110 -26.34 -9.71 -28.63
CA PRO A 110 -26.96 -8.40 -28.57
C PRO A 110 -26.12 -7.31 -29.25
N GLN A 111 -26.76 -6.61 -30.19
CA GLN A 111 -26.38 -5.27 -30.65
C GLN A 111 -26.82 -4.19 -29.65
N LEU A 112 -26.14 -3.06 -29.78
CA LEU A 112 -26.35 -1.72 -29.23
C LEU A 112 -27.84 -1.33 -28.99
N GLY A 113 -28.20 -0.93 -27.76
CA GLY A 113 -29.44 -0.16 -27.51
C GLY A 113 -30.07 -0.31 -26.11
N HIS A 114 -30.06 0.80 -25.37
CA HIS A 114 -31.02 1.30 -24.36
C HIS A 114 -31.94 0.35 -23.55
N HIS A 115 -31.77 0.38 -22.22
CA HIS A 115 -32.74 0.33 -21.08
C HIS A 115 -32.07 -0.42 -19.91
N GLU A 116 -31.72 0.22 -18.80
CA GLU A 116 -32.60 0.63 -17.69
C GLU A 116 -33.20 -0.56 -16.90
N GLN A 117 -32.56 -0.83 -15.74
CA GLN A 117 -33.05 -1.46 -14.49
C GLN A 117 -33.55 -2.93 -14.57
N ALA A 118 -33.31 -3.85 -13.64
CA ALA A 118 -32.97 -3.73 -12.22
C ALA A 118 -32.18 -4.97 -11.75
N VAL A 119 -31.01 -4.74 -11.16
CA VAL A 119 -30.52 -5.55 -10.05
C VAL A 119 -30.71 -4.68 -8.82
N HIS A 120 -31.22 -5.25 -7.73
CA HIS A 120 -31.39 -4.57 -6.44
C HIS A 120 -30.02 -4.11 -5.90
N ALA A 121 -29.55 -3.00 -6.44
CA ALA A 121 -28.55 -2.15 -5.86
C ALA A 121 -29.23 -1.46 -4.68
N ALA A 122 -28.67 -1.61 -3.48
CA ALA A 122 -28.81 -0.55 -2.51
C ALA A 122 -28.22 0.70 -3.17
N SER A 123 -29.09 1.55 -3.70
CA SER A 123 -28.70 2.88 -4.18
C SER A 123 -27.87 3.52 -3.07
N PRO A 124 -26.67 4.07 -3.35
CA PRO A 124 -26.02 4.92 -2.37
C PRO A 124 -27.06 5.98 -1.97
N PRO A 125 -27.27 6.21 -0.65
CA PRO A 125 -28.27 7.14 -0.19
C PRO A 125 -28.06 8.47 -0.92
N GLN A 126 -29.15 9.01 -1.47
CA GLN A 126 -29.14 10.24 -2.28
C GLN A 126 -28.21 11.28 -1.67
N ARG A 127 -27.06 11.45 -2.31
CA ARG A 127 -25.96 12.24 -1.78
C ARG A 127 -26.36 13.70 -1.87
N LYS A 128 -26.60 14.34 -0.71
CA LYS A 128 -26.69 15.80 -0.64
C LYS A 128 -25.43 16.34 -1.31
N LYS A 129 -25.57 17.16 -2.36
CA LYS A 129 -24.44 17.75 -3.11
C LYS A 129 -23.72 18.77 -2.24
N THR A 130 -22.94 18.30 -1.27
CA THR A 130 -21.96 19.13 -0.56
C THR A 130 -20.61 19.01 -1.26
N GLY A 131 -19.80 20.08 -1.23
CA GLY A 131 -18.44 20.07 -1.80
C GLY A 131 -17.51 19.01 -1.20
N THR A 132 -17.95 18.31 -0.15
CA THR A 132 -17.22 17.32 0.64
C THR A 132 -17.50 15.87 0.23
N GLY A 133 -18.35 15.63 -0.78
CA GLY A 133 -18.70 14.27 -1.21
C GLY A 133 -17.49 13.42 -1.60
N PHE A 134 -16.38 14.03 -2.03
CA PHE A 134 -15.16 13.28 -2.33
C PHE A 134 -14.61 12.50 -1.13
N LEU A 135 -14.82 12.97 0.11
CA LEU A 135 -14.34 12.28 1.32
C LEU A 135 -15.03 10.93 1.53
N GLU A 136 -16.33 10.88 1.30
CA GLU A 136 -17.11 9.64 1.36
C GLU A 136 -16.70 8.66 0.26
N LEU A 137 -16.46 9.17 -0.96
CA LEU A 137 -16.01 8.35 -2.09
C LEU A 137 -14.61 7.78 -1.82
N ALA A 138 -13.70 8.61 -1.31
CA ALA A 138 -12.37 8.18 -0.91
C ALA A 138 -12.43 7.12 0.20
N ALA A 139 -13.26 7.33 1.22
CA ALA A 139 -13.47 6.35 2.29
C ALA A 139 -13.97 5.01 1.76
N GLU A 140 -14.89 5.01 0.79
CA GLU A 140 -15.36 3.79 0.14
C GLU A 140 -14.22 3.04 -0.57
N TYR A 141 -13.40 3.75 -1.37
CA TYR A 141 -12.25 3.12 -2.03
C TYR A 141 -11.24 2.57 -1.04
N LEU A 142 -11.02 3.26 0.08
CA LEU A 142 -10.15 2.80 1.14
C LEU A 142 -10.68 1.50 1.78
N MET A 143 -11.98 1.41 2.04
CA MET A 143 -12.62 0.19 2.57
C MET A 143 -12.53 -0.99 1.61
N GLN A 144 -12.55 -0.73 0.30
CA GLN A 144 -12.45 -1.76 -0.75
C GLN A 144 -10.99 -2.11 -1.09
N GLY A 145 -10.00 -1.52 -0.41
CA GLY A 145 -8.57 -1.73 -0.71
C GLY A 145 -8.13 -1.19 -2.07
N GLN A 146 -8.92 -0.30 -2.69
CA GLN A 146 -8.64 0.27 -4.01
C GLN A 146 -7.79 1.55 -3.88
N ASN A 147 -6.54 1.40 -3.41
CA ASN A 147 -5.68 2.53 -3.05
C ASN A 147 -5.50 3.56 -4.16
N MET A 148 -5.26 3.12 -5.40
CA MET A 148 -5.13 4.04 -6.54
C MET A 148 -6.36 4.94 -6.71
N LYS A 149 -7.56 4.36 -6.55
CA LYS A 149 -8.81 5.12 -6.64
C LYS A 149 -9.03 6.01 -5.42
N PHE A 150 -8.60 5.57 -4.23
CA PHE A 150 -8.61 6.38 -3.02
C PHE A 150 -7.78 7.66 -3.18
N TYR A 151 -6.52 7.54 -3.60
CA TYR A 151 -5.63 8.69 -3.81
C TYR A 151 -6.13 9.61 -4.91
N ASP A 152 -6.60 9.07 -6.03
CA ASP A 152 -7.15 9.87 -7.13
C ASP A 152 -8.43 10.62 -6.72
N ALA A 153 -9.30 9.98 -5.94
CA ALA A 153 -10.53 10.61 -5.42
C ALA A 153 -10.22 11.73 -4.41
N LEU A 154 -9.27 11.52 -3.49
CA LEU A 154 -8.85 12.56 -2.55
C LEU A 154 -8.24 13.76 -3.29
N LEU A 155 -7.31 13.51 -4.20
CA LEU A 155 -6.59 14.56 -4.92
C LEU A 155 -7.55 15.44 -5.74
N LYS A 156 -8.36 14.82 -6.61
CA LYS A 156 -9.36 15.53 -7.43
C LYS A 156 -10.40 16.22 -6.56
N GLY A 157 -10.81 15.55 -5.48
CA GLY A 157 -11.76 16.04 -4.51
C GLY A 157 -11.29 17.34 -3.85
N PHE A 158 -10.07 17.35 -3.32
CA PHE A 158 -9.48 18.54 -2.72
C PHE A 158 -9.31 19.67 -3.73
N TYR A 159 -8.77 19.42 -4.93
CA TYR A 159 -8.64 20.48 -5.93
C TYR A 159 -10.00 21.10 -6.28
N ASN A 160 -11.02 20.29 -6.49
CA ASN A 160 -12.35 20.80 -6.78
C ASN A 160 -12.97 21.54 -5.59
N TYR A 161 -12.80 21.02 -4.37
CA TYR A 161 -13.29 21.64 -3.15
C TYR A 161 -12.62 22.99 -2.87
N LEU A 162 -11.29 23.03 -2.92
CA LEU A 162 -10.49 24.23 -2.66
C LEU A 162 -10.71 25.30 -3.73
N SER A 163 -10.85 24.91 -5.01
CA SER A 163 -11.23 25.84 -6.07
C SER A 163 -12.54 26.58 -5.73
N GLY A 164 -13.56 25.84 -5.27
CA GLY A 164 -14.82 26.45 -4.83
C GLY A 164 -14.71 27.25 -3.52
N LYS A 165 -14.06 26.69 -2.50
CA LYS A 165 -13.98 27.29 -1.16
C LYS A 165 -13.13 28.56 -1.12
N LEU A 166 -12.04 28.57 -1.90
CA LEU A 166 -11.10 29.68 -1.99
C LEU A 166 -11.42 30.64 -3.14
N ASN A 167 -12.36 30.28 -4.01
CA ASN A 167 -12.72 31.02 -5.22
C ASN A 167 -11.52 31.20 -6.17
N ILE A 168 -10.80 30.10 -6.42
CA ILE A 168 -9.65 30.04 -7.33
C ILE A 168 -10.10 29.33 -8.60
N GLU A 169 -9.82 29.92 -9.76
CA GLU A 169 -10.11 29.31 -11.06
C GLU A 169 -9.39 27.97 -11.23
N LYS A 170 -10.03 27.02 -11.91
CA LYS A 170 -9.47 25.67 -12.11
C LYS A 170 -8.13 25.68 -12.85
N ALA A 171 -7.90 26.66 -13.71
CA ALA A 171 -6.64 26.81 -14.44
C ALA A 171 -5.51 27.37 -13.58
N GLU A 172 -5.87 28.08 -12.50
CA GLU A 172 -4.91 28.76 -11.63
C GLU A 172 -4.64 28.00 -10.33
N ILE A 173 -5.40 26.94 -10.03
CA ILE A 173 -5.22 26.21 -8.79
C ILE A 173 -3.84 25.52 -8.76
N SER A 174 -3.03 25.94 -7.81
CA SER A 174 -1.66 25.44 -7.58
C SER A 174 -1.38 25.41 -6.08
N ARG A 175 -0.31 24.74 -5.67
CA ARG A 175 0.11 24.70 -4.24
C ARG A 175 0.37 26.09 -3.69
N GLU A 176 0.99 26.94 -4.50
CA GLU A 176 1.32 28.32 -4.13
C GLU A 176 0.05 29.14 -3.94
N ASN A 177 -0.86 29.08 -4.92
CA ASN A 177 -2.11 29.85 -4.85
C ASN A 177 -3.03 29.37 -3.71
N ILE A 178 -3.03 28.06 -3.42
CA ILE A 178 -3.73 27.51 -2.24
C ILE A 178 -3.14 28.07 -0.95
N ARG A 179 -1.81 28.09 -0.83
CA ARG A 179 -1.11 28.61 0.35
C ARG A 179 -1.41 30.08 0.57
N GLU A 180 -1.24 30.91 -0.46
CA GLU A 180 -1.51 32.34 -0.40
C GLU A 180 -2.97 32.65 -0.04
N ALA A 181 -3.92 31.94 -0.66
CA ALA A 181 -5.34 32.11 -0.37
C ALA A 181 -5.71 31.69 1.06
N LEU A 182 -5.09 30.66 1.62
CA LEU A 182 -5.32 30.23 3.01
C LEU A 182 -4.67 31.18 4.02
N GLU A 183 -3.46 31.67 3.73
CA GLU A 183 -2.77 32.66 4.55
C GLU A 183 -3.53 33.98 4.62
N SER A 184 -4.08 34.47 3.50
CA SER A 184 -4.91 35.69 3.47
C SER A 184 -6.19 35.56 4.32
N ARG A 185 -6.69 34.33 4.51
CA ARG A 185 -7.85 34.00 5.37
C ARG A 185 -7.44 33.66 6.81
N LYS A 186 -6.17 33.87 7.18
CA LYS A 186 -5.60 33.56 8.50
C LYS A 186 -5.74 32.09 8.92
N PHE A 187 -5.74 31.17 7.95
CA PHE A 187 -5.67 29.75 8.27
C PHE A 187 -4.27 29.42 8.81
N PRO A 188 -4.14 28.56 9.85
CA PRO A 188 -2.84 28.26 10.45
C PRO A 188 -1.86 27.66 9.43
N LYS A 189 -0.61 28.13 9.45
CA LYS A 189 0.42 27.67 8.52
C LYS A 189 0.67 26.17 8.64
N GLU A 190 0.67 25.66 9.87
CA GLU A 190 0.85 24.25 10.17
C GLU A 190 -0.22 23.39 9.50
N ARG A 191 -1.47 23.84 9.52
CA ARG A 191 -2.60 23.16 8.87
C ARG A 191 -2.56 23.28 7.36
N THR A 192 -2.11 24.41 6.84
CA THR A 192 -1.84 24.57 5.40
C THR A 192 -0.78 23.58 4.94
N ASP A 193 0.33 23.44 5.68
CA ASP A 193 1.40 22.50 5.34
C ASP A 193 0.94 21.04 5.39
N GLU A 194 0.10 20.67 6.36
CA GLU A 194 -0.54 19.35 6.42
C GLU A 194 -1.42 19.08 5.19
N LEU A 195 -2.23 20.06 4.75
CA LEU A 195 -3.04 19.95 3.55
C LEU A 195 -2.17 19.74 2.30
N ILE A 196 -1.11 20.55 2.13
CA ILE A 196 -0.19 20.41 0.99
C ILE A 196 0.48 19.04 1.00
N HIS A 197 0.91 18.56 2.16
CA HIS A 197 1.51 17.23 2.29
C HIS A 197 0.55 16.10 1.87
N ILE A 198 -0.75 16.21 2.16
CA ILE A 198 -1.76 15.25 1.67
C ILE A 198 -1.82 15.27 0.13
N LEU A 199 -1.86 16.46 -0.49
CA LEU A 199 -1.89 16.59 -1.94
C LEU A 199 -0.65 15.95 -2.59
N ASP A 200 0.54 16.24 -2.07
CA ASP A 200 1.79 15.67 -2.55
C ASP A 200 1.80 14.15 -2.42
N THR A 201 1.36 13.63 -1.28
CA THR A 201 1.30 12.18 -1.07
C THR A 201 0.34 11.51 -2.05
N CYS A 202 -0.84 12.09 -2.27
CA CYS A 202 -1.80 11.55 -3.23
C CYS A 202 -1.26 11.59 -4.67
N GLU A 203 -0.57 12.66 -5.06
CA GLU A 203 0.06 12.74 -6.38
C GLU A 203 1.14 11.68 -6.56
N MET A 204 2.05 11.55 -5.60
CA MET A 204 3.12 10.54 -5.66
C MET A 204 2.53 9.12 -5.69
N ALA A 205 1.57 8.83 -4.81
CA ALA A 205 0.95 7.51 -4.70
C ALA A 205 0.21 7.10 -5.98
N LYS A 206 -0.38 8.06 -6.71
CA LYS A 206 -1.03 7.82 -8.00
C LYS A 206 -0.06 7.23 -9.04
N TYR A 207 1.22 7.59 -8.99
CA TYR A 207 2.22 7.10 -9.95
C TYR A 207 3.06 5.92 -9.41
N ALA A 208 3.23 5.84 -8.09
CA ALA A 208 4.12 4.88 -7.45
C ALA A 208 3.55 3.45 -7.30
N HIS A 209 2.26 3.22 -7.58
CA HIS A 209 1.59 1.91 -7.46
C HIS A 209 1.86 1.21 -6.11
N LEU A 210 1.65 1.92 -5.01
CA LEU A 210 1.98 1.42 -3.67
C LEU A 210 0.87 0.51 -3.09
N PRO A 211 1.25 -0.53 -2.31
CA PRO A 211 0.31 -1.36 -1.56
C PRO A 211 -0.37 -0.56 -0.43
N ALA A 212 -1.46 -1.11 0.11
CA ALA A 212 -2.24 -0.43 1.15
C ALA A 212 -1.42 -0.28 2.43
N HIS A 213 -1.44 0.90 3.04
CA HIS A 213 -0.68 1.18 4.25
C HIS A 213 -1.57 1.77 5.37
N ASP A 214 -1.18 1.56 6.63
CA ASP A 214 -1.93 2.12 7.78
C ASP A 214 -1.94 3.66 7.77
N SER A 215 -0.97 4.27 7.08
CA SER A 215 -0.96 5.70 6.79
C SER A 215 -2.21 6.17 6.05
N ASP A 216 -2.86 5.30 5.26
CA ASP A 216 -3.98 5.67 4.39
C ASP A 216 -5.23 5.99 5.23
N LYS A 217 -5.43 5.24 6.32
CA LYS A 217 -6.49 5.50 7.31
C LYS A 217 -6.23 6.80 8.07
N ARG A 218 -4.99 7.06 8.46
CA ARG A 218 -4.60 8.32 9.13
C ARG A 218 -4.76 9.51 8.20
N MET A 219 -4.37 9.36 6.94
CA MET A 219 -4.55 10.36 5.89
C MET A 219 -6.03 10.68 5.67
N MET A 220 -6.89 9.66 5.60
CA MET A 220 -8.33 9.86 5.51
C MET A 220 -8.90 10.61 6.72
N ALA A 221 -8.44 10.29 7.93
CA ALA A 221 -8.86 11.00 9.14
C ALA A 221 -8.42 12.48 9.13
N LEU A 222 -7.15 12.74 8.79
CA LEU A 222 -6.59 14.08 8.69
C LEU A 222 -7.30 14.90 7.60
N ALA A 223 -7.60 14.29 6.45
CA ALA A 223 -8.33 14.95 5.38
C ALA A 223 -9.72 15.43 5.83
N ARG A 224 -10.44 14.63 6.64
CA ARG A 224 -11.74 15.04 7.20
C ARG A 224 -11.59 16.19 8.19
N GLU A 225 -10.58 16.13 9.06
CA GLU A 225 -10.29 17.17 10.04
C GLU A 225 -10.00 18.51 9.35
N LEU A 226 -9.12 18.52 8.36
CA LEU A 226 -8.79 19.73 7.60
C LEU A 226 -10.01 20.32 6.90
N VAL A 227 -10.86 19.49 6.27
CA VAL A 227 -12.10 19.99 5.66
C VAL A 227 -13.01 20.62 6.71
N LEU A 228 -13.15 20.03 7.91
CA LEU A 228 -13.95 20.63 8.98
C LEU A 228 -13.38 21.96 9.47
N GLU A 229 -12.06 22.09 9.57
CA GLU A 229 -11.41 23.35 9.92
C GLU A 229 -11.59 24.41 8.83
N LEU A 230 -11.46 24.03 7.56
CA LEU A 230 -11.72 24.90 6.42
C LEU A 230 -13.19 25.34 6.35
N GLU A 231 -14.13 24.50 6.77
CA GLU A 231 -15.53 24.92 6.85
C GLU A 231 -15.75 26.03 7.88
N ARG A 232 -14.98 26.03 8.98
CA ARG A 232 -15.04 27.08 10.02
C ARG A 232 -14.42 28.41 9.59
N LEU A 233 -13.66 28.44 8.48
CA LEU A 233 -13.16 29.67 7.87
C LEU A 233 -14.23 30.44 7.06
N GLY A 234 -15.42 29.85 6.88
CA GLY A 234 -16.53 30.44 6.13
C GLY A 234 -17.33 31.45 6.94
#